data_AF-A0A2Z6R5Z7-F1
#
_entry.id   AF-A0A2Z6R5Z7-F1
#
_cell.length_a   1.000
_cell.length_b   1.000
_cell.length_c   1.000
_cell.angle_alpha   90.00
_cell.angle_beta   90.00
_cell.angle_gamma   90.00
#
_symmetry.space_group_name_H-M   'P 1'
#
loop_
_entity.id
_entity.type
_entity.pdbx_description
1 polymer ?
#
loop_
_entity_poly.entity_id
_entity_poly.type
_entity_poly.pdbx_seq_one_letter_code
_entity_poly.pdbx_strand_id
1 'polypeptide(L)'
;MFMETTYFKNREFFEILVNYSPKNFHELEIVFYESKEEFKELEEYFINWKNRIPLKPFFLIIYTWEYREALKGRMVIEKYMKMGVIKKFQFETMQK
;
A
#
# COMPACT_ATOMS: atom_id res chain seq x y z
N MET A 1 -8.85 -15.46 23.41
CA MET A 1 -8.93 -14.00 23.29
C MET A 1 -9.03 -13.68 21.81
N PHE A 2 -10.24 -13.51 21.31
CA PHE A 2 -10.43 -13.05 19.93
C PHE A 2 -10.11 -11.56 19.95
N MET A 3 -9.01 -11.14 19.31
CA MET A 3 -8.81 -9.72 19.07
C MET A 3 -9.89 -9.30 18.08
N GLU A 4 -10.79 -8.39 18.49
CA GLU A 4 -11.66 -7.70 17.55
C GLU A 4 -10.75 -6.98 16.55
N THR A 5 -10.67 -7.51 15.33
CA THR A 5 -10.04 -6.80 14.23
C THR A 5 -11.02 -5.75 13.74
N THR A 6 -10.94 -4.54 14.27
CA THR A 6 -11.55 -3.36 13.66
C THR A 6 -10.89 -3.12 12.32
N TYR A 7 -11.60 -3.43 11.23
CA TYR A 7 -11.18 -3.06 9.88
C TYR A 7 -11.39 -1.56 9.71
N PHE A 8 -10.30 -0.79 9.63
CA PHE A 8 -10.39 0.55 9.05
C PHE A 8 -10.81 0.40 7.59
N LYS A 9 -11.73 1.25 7.12
CA LYS A 9 -11.93 1.38 5.68
C LYS A 9 -10.60 1.85 5.08
N ASN A 10 -10.05 1.08 4.15
CA ASN A 10 -8.77 1.34 3.50
C ASN A 10 -8.62 2.80 3.05
N ARG A 11 -9.68 3.39 2.48
CA ARG A 11 -9.71 4.80 2.07
C ARG A 11 -9.40 5.77 3.22
N GLU A 12 -10.06 5.63 4.36
CA GLU A 12 -9.85 6.52 5.51
C GLU A 12 -8.41 6.39 6.04
N PHE A 13 -7.89 5.16 6.08
CA PHE A 13 -6.50 4.91 6.45
C PHE A 13 -5.51 5.60 5.50
N PHE A 14 -5.71 5.47 4.19
CA PHE A 14 -4.85 6.11 3.19
C PHE A 14 -4.94 7.64 3.22
N GLU A 15 -6.12 8.21 3.44
CA GLU A 15 -6.31 9.65 3.64
C GLU A 15 -5.53 10.14 4.86
N ILE A 16 -5.58 9.41 5.96
CA ILE A 16 -4.81 9.74 7.17
C ILE A 16 -3.31 9.70 6.87
N LEU A 17 -2.81 8.67 6.18
CA LEU A 17 -1.40 8.58 5.81
C LEU A 17 -0.96 9.79 4.97
N VAL A 18 -1.73 10.14 3.93
CA VAL A 18 -1.39 11.26 3.04
C VAL A 18 -1.27 12.55 3.84
N ASN A 19 -2.25 12.84 4.69
CA ASN A 19 -2.41 14.13 5.36
C ASN A 19 -1.55 14.28 6.61
N TYR A 20 -1.32 13.19 7.35
CA TYR A 20 -0.73 13.25 8.69
C TYR A 20 0.60 12.51 8.85
N SER A 21 1.02 11.69 7.88
CA SER A 21 2.31 10.98 8.03
C SER A 21 3.49 11.96 8.00
N PRO A 22 4.46 11.83 8.91
CA PRO A 22 5.61 12.73 8.97
C PRO A 22 6.52 12.59 7.74
N LYS A 23 7.38 13.58 7.47
CA LYS A 23 8.29 13.57 6.30
C LYS A 23 9.29 12.41 6.29
N ASN A 24 9.57 11.82 7.46
CA ASN A 24 10.42 10.65 7.62
C ASN A 24 9.64 9.32 7.55
N PHE A 25 8.33 9.34 7.35
CA PHE A 25 7.55 8.14 7.04
C PHE A 25 8.02 7.59 5.68
N HIS A 26 8.47 6.33 5.69
CA HIS A 26 9.17 5.77 4.55
C HIS A 26 8.95 4.27 4.37
N GLU A 27 8.16 3.64 5.24
CA GLU A 27 7.85 2.21 5.15
C GLU A 27 6.38 2.00 5.47
N LEU A 28 5.68 1.25 4.63
CA LEU A 28 4.30 0.83 4.83
C LEU A 28 4.19 -0.68 4.61
N GLU A 29 3.73 -1.37 5.64
CA GLU A 29 3.42 -2.79 5.62
C GLU A 29 1.89 -2.95 5.71
N ILE A 30 1.28 -3.69 4.78
CA ILE A 30 -0.18 -3.83 4.72
C ILE A 30 -0.62 -5.24 4.32
N VAL A 31 -1.72 -5.70 4.92
CA VAL A 31 -2.37 -6.98 4.60
C VAL A 31 -3.64 -6.70 3.81
N PHE A 32 -3.74 -7.32 2.64
CA PHE A 32 -4.83 -7.21 1.68
C PHE A 32 -5.66 -8.51 1.68
N TYR A 33 -6.91 -8.41 2.15
CA TYR A 33 -7.85 -9.52 2.25
C TYR A 33 -8.75 -9.58 1.00
N GLU A 34 -9.23 -8.43 0.52
CA GLU A 34 -10.03 -8.27 -0.70
C GLU A 34 -9.28 -7.47 -1.76
N SER A 35 -8.23 -8.10 -2.27
CA SER A 35 -7.19 -7.53 -3.13
C SER A 35 -7.65 -6.60 -4.26
N LYS A 36 -8.80 -6.83 -4.91
CA LYS A 36 -9.21 -6.03 -6.07
C LYS A 36 -9.50 -4.56 -5.73
N GLU A 37 -10.36 -4.28 -4.75
CA GLU A 37 -10.69 -2.89 -4.39
C GLU A 37 -9.52 -2.25 -3.64
N GLU A 38 -8.83 -3.01 -2.80
CA GLU A 38 -7.62 -2.59 -2.09
C GLU A 38 -6.53 -2.04 -3.03
N PHE A 39 -6.25 -2.73 -4.15
CA PHE A 39 -5.27 -2.23 -5.13
C PHE A 39 -5.70 -0.96 -5.85
N LYS A 40 -7.01 -0.76 -6.04
CA LYS A 40 -7.56 0.46 -6.65
C LYS A 40 -7.47 1.64 -5.68
N GLU A 41 -7.83 1.44 -4.42
CA GLU A 41 -7.68 2.44 -3.37
C GLU A 41 -6.19 2.77 -3.12
N LEU A 42 -5.31 1.78 -3.20
CA LEU A 42 -3.86 1.98 -3.15
C LEU A 42 -3.34 2.82 -4.33
N GLU A 43 -3.91 2.65 -5.53
CA GLU A 43 -3.57 3.49 -6.67
C GLU A 43 -3.99 4.96 -6.43
N GLU A 44 -5.20 5.19 -5.93
CA GLU A 44 -5.69 6.53 -5.55
C GLU A 44 -4.78 7.16 -4.48
N TYR A 45 -4.34 6.37 -3.49
CA TYR A 45 -3.36 6.79 -2.50
C TYR A 45 -2.05 7.26 -3.14
N PHE A 46 -1.47 6.52 -4.10
CA PHE A 46 -0.20 6.93 -4.72
C PHE A 46 -0.32 8.21 -5.55
N ILE A 47 -1.48 8.48 -6.16
CA ILE A 47 -1.74 9.75 -6.86
C ILE A 47 -1.60 10.93 -5.90
N ASN A 48 -2.12 10.79 -4.68
CA ASN A 48 -2.02 11.82 -3.65
C ASN A 48 -0.63 11.86 -3.01
N TRP A 49 -0.02 10.69 -2.81
CA TRP A 49 1.30 10.54 -2.19
C TRP A 49 2.43 11.16 -3.03
N LYS A 50 2.32 11.14 -4.36
CA LYS A 50 3.37 11.65 -5.28
C LYS A 50 3.76 13.12 -5.05
N ASN A 51 2.87 13.91 -4.45
CA ASN A 51 3.09 15.33 -4.19
C ASN A 51 3.95 15.59 -2.95
N ARG A 52 4.26 14.55 -2.17
CA ARG A 52 5.10 14.65 -0.98
C ARG A 52 6.57 14.67 -1.38
N ILE A 53 7.38 15.41 -0.62
CA ILE A 53 8.85 15.37 -0.69
C ILE A 53 9.35 14.55 0.50
N PRO A 54 9.59 13.23 0.34
CA PRO A 54 10.02 12.39 1.45
C PRO A 54 11.51 12.59 1.78
N LEU A 55 11.88 12.47 3.05
CA LEU A 55 13.30 12.50 3.48
C LEU A 55 14.03 11.19 3.18
N LYS A 56 13.29 10.09 3.05
CA LYS A 56 13.81 8.75 2.79
C LYS A 56 13.05 8.09 1.65
N PRO A 57 13.70 7.19 0.89
CA PRO A 57 13.04 6.32 -0.08
C PRO A 57 11.81 5.62 0.52
N PHE A 58 10.66 5.68 -0.16
CA PHE A 58 9.46 4.98 0.29
C PHE A 58 9.51 3.49 -0.07
N PHE A 59 9.23 2.64 0.92
CA PHE A 59 9.23 1.19 0.86
C PHE A 59 7.82 0.66 1.16
N LEU A 60 7.38 -0.32 0.37
CA LEU A 60 6.06 -0.90 0.46
C LEU A 60 6.15 -2.42 0.56
N ILE A 61 5.47 -3.00 1.54
CA ILE A 61 5.36 -4.44 1.71
C ILE A 61 3.87 -4.79 1.73
N ILE A 62 3.46 -5.70 0.85
CA ILE A 62 2.06 -6.15 0.75
C ILE A 62 1.98 -7.65 0.98
N TYR A 63 1.11 -8.05 1.90
CA TYR A 63 0.71 -9.43 2.13
C TYR A 63 -0.68 -9.67 1.56
N THR A 64 -0.89 -10.74 0.82
CA THR A 64 -2.25 -11.14 0.41
C THR A 64 -2.37 -12.64 0.22
N TRP A 65 -3.61 -13.12 0.18
CA TRP A 65 -3.95 -14.53 -0.03
C TRP A 65 -4.38 -14.78 -1.48
N GLU A 66 -4.66 -13.71 -2.24
CA GLU A 66 -5.23 -13.76 -3.59
C GLU A 66 -4.15 -13.57 -4.68
N TYR A 67 -3.53 -14.66 -5.12
CA TYR A 67 -2.44 -14.64 -6.11
C TYR A 67 -2.81 -14.01 -7.46
N ARG A 68 -4.07 -14.08 -7.91
CA ARG A 68 -4.45 -13.51 -9.21
C ARG A 68 -4.53 -12.00 -9.18
N GLU A 69 -5.12 -11.45 -8.12
CA GLU A 69 -5.24 -10.01 -7.96
C GLU A 69 -3.89 -9.40 -7.56
N ALA A 70 -3.05 -10.14 -6.83
CA ALA A 70 -1.64 -9.82 -6.61
C ALA A 70 -0.89 -9.42 -7.89
N LEU A 71 -1.06 -10.20 -8.97
CA LEU A 71 -0.41 -9.95 -10.25
C LEU A 71 -0.88 -8.62 -10.87
N LYS A 72 -2.17 -8.31 -10.76
CA LYS A 72 -2.72 -7.03 -11.24
C LYS A 72 -2.22 -5.87 -10.38
N GLY A 73 -2.23 -6.03 -9.05
CA GLY A 73 -1.70 -5.06 -8.11
C GLY A 73 -0.22 -4.74 -8.32
N ARG A 74 0.58 -5.75 -8.69
CA ARG A 74 1.98 -5.57 -9.05
C ARG A 74 2.17 -4.61 -10.23
N MET A 75 1.29 -4.66 -11.25
CA MET A 75 1.36 -3.72 -12.38
C MET A 75 1.14 -2.26 -11.94
N VAL A 76 0.21 -2.04 -11.00
CA VAL A 76 -0.01 -0.71 -10.38
C VAL A 76 1.27 -0.26 -9.68
N ILE A 77 1.89 -1.13 -8.89
CA ILE A 77 3.08 -0.80 -8.11
C ILE A 77 4.28 -0.51 -9.02
N GLU A 78 4.50 -1.30 -10.07
CA GLU A 78 5.55 -1.08 -11.05
C GLU A 78 5.43 0.28 -11.77
N LYS A 79 4.20 0.72 -12.06
CA LYS A 79 3.93 2.06 -12.60
C LYS A 79 4.45 3.15 -11.63
N TYR A 80 4.17 3.04 -10.34
CA TYR A 80 4.62 4.03 -9.34
C TYR A 80 6.09 3.92 -8.97
N MET A 81 6.72 2.76 -9.15
CA MET A 81 8.18 2.62 -9.10
C MET A 81 8.85 3.38 -10.25
N LYS A 82 8.33 3.27 -11.49
CA LYS A 82 8.83 4.01 -12.65
C LYS A 82 8.68 5.52 -12.50
N MET A 83 7.62 5.97 -11.82
CA MET A 83 7.40 7.38 -11.47
C MET A 83 8.25 7.86 -10.29
N GLY A 84 9.01 6.97 -9.65
CA GLY A 84 9.89 7.31 -8.53
C GLY A 84 9.19 7.50 -7.18
N VAL A 85 7.88 7.23 -7.11
CA VAL A 85 7.06 7.33 -5.88
C VAL A 85 7.43 6.22 -4.91
N ILE A 86 7.60 5.00 -5.42
CA ILE A 86 8.00 3.81 -4.65
C ILE A 86 9.45 3.48 -5.03
N LYS A 87 10.29 3.21 -4.03
CA LYS A 87 11.71 2.90 -4.25
C LYS A 87 12.04 1.43 -4.05
N LYS A 88 11.37 0.76 -3.11
CA LYS A 88 11.41 -0.70 -2.99
C LYS A 88 10.02 -1.23 -2.71
N PHE A 89 9.78 -2.43 -3.19
CA PHE A 89 8.54 -3.14 -3.02
C PHE A 89 8.83 -4.61 -2.72
N GLN A 90 8.10 -5.16 -1.76
CA GLN A 90 8.07 -6.58 -1.45
C GLN A 90 6.63 -7.06 -1.48
N PHE A 91 6.46 -8.27 -2.00
CA PHE A 91 5.16 -8.90 -2.14
C PHE A 91 5.20 -10.31 -1.59
N GLU A 92 4.34 -10.59 -0.62
CA GLU A 92 4.29 -11.87 0.05
C GLU A 92 2.90 -12.48 -0.11
N THR A 93 2.84 -13.64 -0.74
CA THR A 93 1.63 -14.46 -0.70
C THR A 93 1.64 -15.30 0.56
N MET A 94 0.66 -15.11 1.43
CA MET A 94 0.53 -15.95 2.61
C MET A 94 0.02 -17.32 2.16
N GLN A 95 0.84 -18.36 2.33
CA GLN A 95 0.42 -19.74 2.09
C GLN A 95 -0.57 -20.13 3.19
N LYS A 96 -1.70 -20.74 2.79
CA LYS A 96 -2.70 -21.29 3.69
C LYS A 96 -2.13 -22.39 4.58
#